data_AF-A0AAU5KLN1-F1
#
_entry.id   AF-A0AAU5KLN1-F1
#
_cell.length_a   1.000
_cell.length_b   1.000
_cell.length_c   1.000
_cell.angle_alpha   90.00
_cell.angle_beta   90.00
_cell.angle_gamma   90.00
#
_symmetry.space_group_name_H-M   'P 1'
#
loop_
_entity.id
_entity.type
_entity.pdbx_description
1 polymer ?
#
loop_
_entity_poly.entity_id
_entity_poly.type
_entity_poly.pdbx_seq_one_letter_code
_entity_poly.pdbx_strand_id
1 'polypeptide(L)'
;MALTTGVAQATSAQASSDVASLQLQLHEGTLLSSHGVRTMCASGCHADVVTTSPGSDTVLSTDTPVGLGATDLAKAYSLPRASVGHKGTIALISTGANTHLESDLATYRKQYGLPACTTASGCLTVTDFHGGPPVVPGTTTEFKAAEEEAAVETSLDVDMASAACPDCHIMVVQTPDIDATGELLPAEKAADYAVAYQTAVRLGANAVSLSDVEFLDASTADADYSKAVRHPGVPLFASSGDISSPGTTAAGSDAAAKAGTVVDTSYTWPAELPWAVAVGGTSLKPVDASRTQFTETAWHDLTGGCALTLPPAAGQPASVAANCGGHRAATDLSAVADPASGPAVYDTYAPSTGKPNNWLVSGGTSASSPFVAAWYVRSSGHSTGTVGPSALYRAPASVFHDVTTDGGSPAICQRLGWGEKICQSGPGWDGPTGLGSPHGLGRF
;
A
#
# COMPACT_ATOMS: atom_id res chain seq x y z
N MET A 1 -45.50 -47.61 16.27
CA MET A 1 -45.14 -46.18 16.35
C MET A 1 -43.73 -46.07 16.93
N ALA A 2 -42.73 -45.91 16.06
CA ALA A 2 -41.40 -45.45 16.43
C ALA A 2 -40.85 -44.75 15.18
N LEU A 3 -40.85 -43.42 15.21
CA LEU A 3 -40.28 -42.57 14.17
C LEU A 3 -38.80 -42.38 14.50
N THR A 4 -37.92 -42.94 13.67
CA THR A 4 -36.49 -42.60 13.68
C THR A 4 -36.24 -41.53 12.60
N THR A 5 -36.14 -40.29 13.03
CA THR A 5 -35.71 -39.16 12.20
C THR A 5 -34.18 -39.15 12.11
N GLY A 6 -33.63 -39.56 10.97
CA GLY A 6 -32.23 -39.35 10.64
C GLY A 6 -32.01 -37.88 10.29
N VAL A 7 -31.28 -37.16 11.12
CA VAL A 7 -30.78 -35.82 10.80
C VAL A 7 -29.49 -36.00 10.01
N ALA A 8 -29.56 -35.79 8.70
CA ALA A 8 -28.37 -35.65 7.87
C ALA A 8 -27.67 -34.34 8.28
N GLN A 9 -26.45 -34.45 8.82
CA GLN A 9 -25.56 -33.31 8.96
C GLN A 9 -25.21 -32.83 7.55
N ALA A 10 -25.77 -31.68 7.16
CA ALA A 10 -25.29 -30.93 6.02
C ALA A 10 -23.90 -30.41 6.39
N THR A 11 -22.86 -31.04 5.84
CA THR A 11 -21.53 -30.42 5.76
C THR A 11 -21.70 -29.18 4.89
N SER A 12 -21.53 -28.00 5.50
CA SER A 12 -21.44 -26.73 4.79
C SER A 12 -20.18 -26.73 3.93
N ALA A 13 -20.28 -27.24 2.71
CA ALA A 13 -19.30 -26.99 1.67
C ALA A 13 -19.36 -25.48 1.38
N GLN A 14 -18.30 -24.74 1.73
CA GLN A 14 -18.05 -23.43 1.15
C GLN A 14 -18.15 -23.59 -0.36
N ALA A 15 -19.08 -22.88 -1.00
CA ALA A 15 -19.13 -22.83 -2.45
C ALA A 15 -17.80 -22.24 -2.92
N SER A 16 -16.95 -23.04 -3.56
CA SER A 16 -15.81 -22.53 -4.31
C SER A 16 -16.37 -21.58 -5.36
N SER A 17 -16.17 -20.28 -5.18
CA SER A 17 -16.41 -19.31 -6.23
C SER A 17 -15.60 -19.73 -7.44
N ASP A 18 -16.25 -19.83 -8.60
CA ASP A 18 -15.54 -20.10 -9.84
C ASP A 18 -14.56 -18.95 -10.09
N VAL A 19 -13.25 -19.22 -10.01
CA VAL A 19 -12.18 -18.23 -10.21
C VAL A 19 -12.38 -17.48 -11.53
N ALA A 20 -12.86 -18.16 -12.57
CA ALA A 20 -13.13 -17.52 -13.86
C ALA A 20 -14.22 -16.45 -13.75
N SER A 21 -15.25 -16.69 -12.94
CA SER A 21 -16.30 -15.71 -12.66
C SER A 21 -15.77 -14.51 -11.88
N LEU A 22 -14.92 -14.74 -10.88
CA LEU A 22 -14.30 -13.65 -10.11
C LEU A 22 -13.36 -12.81 -10.97
N GLN A 23 -12.56 -13.45 -11.83
CA GLN A 23 -11.69 -12.76 -12.77
C GLN A 23 -12.48 -11.92 -13.78
N LEU A 24 -13.64 -12.40 -14.21
CA LEU A 24 -14.55 -11.65 -15.07
C LEU A 24 -15.12 -10.43 -14.34
N GLN A 25 -15.59 -10.60 -13.10
CA GLN A 25 -16.10 -9.50 -12.29
C GLN A 25 -15.02 -8.42 -12.05
N LEU A 26 -13.79 -8.82 -11.75
CA LEU A 26 -12.67 -7.90 -11.62
C LEU A 26 -12.39 -7.16 -12.93
N HIS A 27 -12.38 -7.87 -14.06
CA HIS A 27 -12.20 -7.26 -15.38
C HIS A 27 -13.31 -6.25 -15.72
N GLU A 28 -14.56 -6.58 -15.40
CA GLU A 28 -15.71 -5.73 -15.66
C GLU A 28 -15.81 -4.56 -14.67
N GLY A 29 -15.04 -4.57 -13.58
CA GLY A 29 -15.12 -3.60 -12.48
C GLY A 29 -16.39 -3.76 -11.64
N THR A 30 -16.91 -4.99 -11.56
CA THR A 30 -18.17 -5.33 -10.88
C THR A 30 -17.95 -6.19 -9.63
N LEU A 31 -16.70 -6.54 -9.30
CA LEU A 31 -16.36 -7.39 -8.16
C LEU A 31 -17.03 -6.92 -6.85
N LEU A 32 -16.93 -5.63 -6.53
CA LEU A 32 -17.53 -5.07 -5.32
C LEU A 32 -19.06 -4.89 -5.38
N SER A 33 -19.72 -5.30 -6.47
CA SER A 33 -21.19 -5.36 -6.53
C SER A 33 -21.75 -6.56 -5.75
N SER A 34 -20.97 -7.64 -5.61
CA SER A 34 -21.33 -8.86 -4.87
C SER A 34 -20.35 -9.21 -3.76
N HIS A 35 -19.28 -8.44 -3.60
CA HIS A 35 -18.24 -8.60 -2.59
C HIS A 35 -18.08 -7.34 -1.75
N GLY A 36 -17.50 -7.48 -0.56
CA GLY A 36 -17.16 -6.35 0.30
C GLY A 36 -15.67 -6.03 0.24
N VAL A 37 -15.29 -4.98 0.95
CA VAL A 37 -13.90 -4.68 1.32
C VAL A 37 -13.85 -4.62 2.84
N ARG A 38 -12.80 -5.17 3.43
CA ARG A 38 -12.44 -4.93 4.83
C ARG A 38 -11.01 -4.39 4.87
N THR A 39 -10.78 -3.44 5.75
CA THR A 39 -9.44 -2.95 6.04
C THR A 39 -8.77 -3.87 7.06
N MET A 40 -7.51 -4.22 6.82
CA MET A 40 -6.66 -4.99 7.71
C MET A 40 -5.94 -4.09 8.70
N CYS A 41 -5.58 -4.65 9.85
CA CYS A 41 -4.98 -3.98 10.99
C CYS A 41 -5.80 -2.76 11.44
N ALA A 42 -6.49 -2.88 12.56
CA ALA A 42 -7.18 -1.74 13.17
C ALA A 42 -6.22 -0.61 13.65
N SER A 43 -4.92 -0.74 13.45
CA SER A 43 -3.90 0.23 13.86
C SER A 43 -2.78 0.32 12.82
N GLY A 44 -2.97 1.14 11.79
CA GLY A 44 -1.88 1.70 10.97
C GLY A 44 -1.71 1.11 9.57
N CYS A 45 -1.72 -0.22 9.40
CA CYS A 45 -1.34 -0.83 8.12
C CYS A 45 -2.34 -0.56 6.97
N HIS A 46 -3.63 -0.70 7.28
CA HIS A 46 -4.75 -0.30 6.42
C HIS A 46 -4.83 -0.94 5.02
N ALA A 47 -4.13 -2.04 4.70
CA ALA A 47 -4.41 -2.79 3.48
C ALA A 47 -5.88 -3.20 3.40
N ASP A 48 -6.52 -2.82 2.30
CA ASP A 48 -7.88 -3.24 1.99
C ASP A 48 -7.87 -4.59 1.30
N VAL A 49 -8.74 -5.51 1.73
CA VAL A 49 -8.93 -6.81 1.05
C VAL A 49 -10.38 -7.07 0.70
N VAL A 50 -10.57 -7.76 -0.43
CA VAL A 50 -11.90 -8.17 -0.87
C VAL A 50 -12.44 -9.30 0.01
N THR A 51 -13.71 -9.22 0.40
CA THR A 51 -14.39 -10.18 1.27
C THR A 51 -15.45 -10.99 0.52
N THR A 52 -15.89 -12.10 1.10
CA THR A 52 -16.82 -13.03 0.45
C THR A 52 -18.17 -12.43 0.07
N SER A 53 -18.59 -11.35 0.74
CA SER A 53 -19.84 -10.61 0.48
C SER A 53 -19.80 -9.24 1.17
N PRO A 54 -20.64 -8.26 0.77
CA PRO A 54 -20.72 -6.97 1.45
C PRO A 54 -20.97 -7.13 2.95
N GLY A 55 -20.17 -6.43 3.78
CA GLY A 55 -20.24 -6.48 5.24
C GLY A 55 -19.73 -7.79 5.89
N SER A 56 -19.10 -8.69 5.12
CA SER A 56 -18.44 -9.89 5.65
C SER A 56 -17.04 -9.57 6.17
N ASP A 57 -16.67 -10.16 7.31
CA ASP A 57 -15.29 -10.17 7.80
C ASP A 57 -14.44 -11.29 7.16
N THR A 58 -15.04 -12.18 6.35
CA THR A 58 -14.32 -13.30 5.75
C THR A 58 -13.66 -12.87 4.44
N VAL A 59 -12.33 -12.99 4.36
CA VAL A 59 -11.54 -12.71 3.16
C VAL A 59 -11.97 -13.62 2.01
N LEU A 60 -12.03 -13.06 0.80
CA LEU A 60 -12.24 -13.83 -0.42
C LEU A 60 -10.93 -14.53 -0.81
N SER A 61 -10.80 -15.78 -0.36
CA SER A 61 -9.66 -16.65 -0.63
C SER A 61 -9.89 -17.58 -1.83
N THR A 62 -8.84 -17.81 -2.62
CA THR A 62 -8.87 -18.67 -3.81
C THR A 62 -7.59 -19.52 -3.95
N ASP A 63 -7.65 -20.59 -4.74
CA ASP A 63 -6.50 -21.47 -5.00
C ASP A 63 -5.57 -20.93 -6.12
N THR A 64 -6.06 -20.00 -6.92
CA THR A 64 -5.33 -19.37 -8.03
C THR A 64 -5.68 -17.89 -8.11
N PRO A 65 -4.77 -17.01 -8.53
CA PRO A 65 -4.96 -15.56 -8.44
C PRO A 65 -6.15 -15.05 -9.26
N VAL A 66 -6.96 -14.21 -8.65
CA VAL A 66 -8.05 -13.44 -9.29
C VAL A 66 -7.58 -12.05 -9.71
N GLY A 67 -6.84 -11.38 -8.82
CA GLY A 67 -6.34 -10.01 -8.93
C GLY A 67 -5.37 -9.76 -10.08
N LEU A 68 -4.88 -8.52 -10.16
CA LEU A 68 -3.81 -8.13 -11.08
C LEU A 68 -2.49 -8.74 -10.63
N GLY A 69 -1.84 -9.50 -11.52
CA GLY A 69 -0.53 -10.09 -11.24
C GLY A 69 0.65 -9.25 -11.69
N ALA A 70 1.88 -9.65 -11.36
CA ALA A 70 3.09 -8.95 -11.80
C ALA A 70 3.18 -8.76 -13.33
N THR A 71 2.66 -9.70 -14.12
CA THR A 71 2.62 -9.57 -15.59
C THR A 71 1.60 -8.51 -16.04
N ASP A 72 0.47 -8.37 -15.34
CA ASP A 72 -0.54 -7.36 -15.64
C ASP A 72 0.00 -5.97 -15.30
N LEU A 73 0.58 -5.81 -14.11
CA LEU A 73 1.21 -4.56 -13.66
C LEU A 73 2.35 -4.13 -14.59
N ALA A 74 3.21 -5.05 -15.02
CA ALA A 74 4.27 -4.72 -15.96
C ALA A 74 3.75 -4.20 -17.31
N LYS A 75 2.61 -4.71 -17.79
CA LYS A 75 1.98 -4.21 -19.03
C LYS A 75 1.30 -2.86 -18.81
N ALA A 76 0.53 -2.72 -17.72
CA ALA A 76 -0.19 -1.48 -17.39
C ALA A 76 0.76 -0.28 -17.32
N TYR A 77 1.92 -0.49 -16.71
CA TYR A 77 2.92 0.53 -16.42
C TYR A 77 4.10 0.55 -17.41
N SER A 78 4.02 -0.24 -18.49
CA SER A 78 5.07 -0.39 -19.50
C SER A 78 6.46 -0.71 -18.95
N LEU A 79 6.53 -1.48 -17.86
CA LEU A 79 7.79 -1.93 -17.29
C LEU A 79 8.49 -2.87 -18.28
N PRO A 80 9.80 -2.67 -18.56
CA PRO A 80 10.55 -3.57 -19.42
C PRO A 80 10.74 -4.93 -18.73
N ARG A 81 11.40 -5.86 -19.42
CA ARG A 81 11.75 -7.17 -18.86
C ARG A 81 12.50 -7.03 -17.53
N ALA A 82 12.24 -7.97 -16.61
CA ALA A 82 12.82 -8.04 -15.26
C ALA A 82 14.31 -7.67 -15.17
N SER A 83 15.13 -8.15 -16.13
CA SER A 83 16.58 -7.95 -16.17
C SER A 83 17.04 -6.54 -16.58
N VAL A 84 16.11 -5.66 -16.96
CA VAL A 84 16.38 -4.28 -17.36
C VAL A 84 16.10 -3.34 -16.20
N GLY A 85 17.10 -2.52 -15.86
CA GLY A 85 17.07 -1.58 -14.75
C GLY A 85 18.21 -1.83 -13.76
N HIS A 86 18.19 -1.07 -12.67
CA HIS A 86 19.12 -1.24 -11.56
C HIS A 86 18.66 -2.37 -10.62
N LYS A 87 19.62 -3.00 -9.94
CA LYS A 87 19.42 -4.12 -8.99
C LYS A 87 19.75 -3.69 -7.56
N GLY A 88 19.15 -2.58 -7.12
CA GLY A 88 19.37 -2.03 -5.80
C GLY A 88 18.60 -2.79 -4.71
N THR A 89 18.61 -2.22 -3.51
CA THR A 89 17.86 -2.73 -2.36
C THR A 89 16.67 -1.82 -2.08
N ILE A 90 15.47 -2.38 -2.11
CA ILE A 90 14.27 -1.74 -1.55
C ILE A 90 14.08 -2.27 -0.13
N ALA A 91 13.95 -1.36 0.83
CA ALA A 91 13.54 -1.72 2.18
C ALA A 91 12.03 -1.51 2.36
N LEU A 92 11.38 -2.46 3.03
CA LEU A 92 9.97 -2.45 3.37
C LEU A 92 9.91 -2.50 4.89
N ILE A 93 9.34 -1.49 5.52
CA ILE A 93 9.12 -1.49 6.98
C ILE A 93 7.82 -2.27 7.20
N SER A 94 7.89 -3.31 8.03
CA SER A 94 6.76 -4.18 8.35
C SER A 94 6.58 -4.26 9.85
N THR A 95 5.39 -4.68 10.28
CA THR A 95 5.02 -4.72 11.69
C THR A 95 4.80 -6.17 12.15
N GLY A 96 5.48 -6.58 13.22
CA GLY A 96 5.39 -7.94 13.75
C GLY A 96 6.10 -9.02 12.92
N ALA A 97 5.94 -10.28 13.33
CA ALA A 97 6.55 -11.41 12.64
C ALA A 97 5.67 -11.98 11.51
N ASN A 98 6.30 -12.37 10.39
CA ASN A 98 5.71 -13.26 9.39
C ASN A 98 6.70 -14.40 9.08
N THR A 99 6.45 -15.58 9.64
CA THR A 99 7.36 -16.73 9.47
C THR A 99 7.18 -17.48 8.14
N HIS A 100 6.12 -17.19 7.38
CA HIS A 100 5.85 -17.80 6.08
C HIS A 100 6.32 -16.91 4.92
N LEU A 101 6.83 -15.70 5.20
CA LEU A 101 7.16 -14.69 4.20
C LEU A 101 8.02 -15.20 3.02
N GLU A 102 9.09 -15.95 3.30
CA GLU A 102 9.96 -16.47 2.23
C GLU A 102 9.24 -17.54 1.37
N SER A 103 8.42 -18.41 1.98
CA SER A 103 7.67 -19.43 1.24
C SER A 103 6.52 -18.84 0.44
N ASP A 104 5.86 -17.81 0.96
CA ASP A 104 4.76 -17.12 0.29
C ASP A 104 5.29 -16.31 -0.90
N LEU A 105 6.37 -15.55 -0.69
CA LEU A 105 7.11 -14.86 -1.75
C LEU A 105 7.58 -15.80 -2.86
N ALA A 106 8.05 -17.00 -2.49
CA ALA A 106 8.46 -18.01 -3.48
C ALA A 106 7.26 -18.50 -4.32
N THR A 107 6.08 -18.63 -3.72
CA THR A 107 4.85 -19.01 -4.43
C THR A 107 4.40 -17.92 -5.38
N TYR A 108 4.34 -16.67 -4.94
CA TYR A 108 4.02 -15.51 -5.79
C TYR A 108 4.98 -15.41 -6.98
N ARG A 109 6.29 -15.40 -6.71
CA ARG A 109 7.31 -15.22 -7.76
C ARG A 109 7.30 -16.37 -8.76
N LYS A 110 7.04 -17.60 -8.31
CA LYS A 110 6.86 -18.76 -9.20
C LYS A 110 5.61 -18.62 -10.07
N GLN A 111 4.48 -18.19 -9.50
CA GLN A 111 3.22 -18.00 -10.23
C GLN A 111 3.38 -17.05 -11.41
N TYR A 112 4.19 -15.99 -11.24
CA TYR A 112 4.40 -14.97 -12.27
C TYR A 112 5.74 -15.09 -13.03
N GLY A 113 6.46 -16.19 -12.86
CA GLY A 113 7.72 -16.45 -13.59
C GLY A 113 8.85 -15.48 -13.25
N LEU A 114 8.86 -14.92 -12.05
CA LEU A 114 9.90 -14.03 -11.54
C LEU A 114 11.07 -14.85 -10.94
N PRO A 115 12.31 -14.33 -10.94
CA PRO A 115 13.45 -15.01 -10.32
C PRO A 115 13.19 -15.30 -8.84
N ALA A 116 13.67 -16.42 -8.30
CA ALA A 116 13.54 -16.72 -6.87
C ALA A 116 14.24 -15.65 -6.01
N CYS A 117 13.65 -15.30 -4.87
CA CYS A 117 14.22 -14.37 -3.91
C CYS A 117 14.17 -15.01 -2.53
N THR A 118 15.33 -15.33 -1.97
CA THR A 118 15.46 -16.12 -0.73
C THR A 118 16.51 -15.53 0.18
N THR A 119 16.45 -15.85 1.46
CA THR A 119 17.51 -15.51 2.43
C THR A 119 18.84 -16.17 2.05
N ALA A 120 18.80 -17.43 1.60
CA ALA A 120 19.99 -18.17 1.18
C ALA A 120 20.68 -17.58 -0.05
N SER A 121 19.95 -16.96 -0.98
CA SER A 121 20.52 -16.28 -2.15
C SER A 121 20.99 -14.85 -1.84
N GLY A 122 20.66 -14.32 -0.66
CA GLY A 122 20.87 -12.92 -0.29
C GLY A 122 19.87 -11.95 -0.91
N CYS A 123 18.95 -12.42 -1.78
CA CYS A 123 17.93 -11.56 -2.38
C CYS A 123 16.95 -11.02 -1.35
N LEU A 124 16.52 -11.86 -0.39
CA LEU A 124 15.66 -11.45 0.72
C LEU A 124 16.50 -11.30 1.98
N THR A 125 16.34 -10.20 2.71
CA THR A 125 16.84 -10.04 4.08
C THR A 125 15.66 -9.72 4.97
N VAL A 126 15.56 -10.39 6.12
CA VAL A 126 14.56 -10.08 7.16
C VAL A 126 15.32 -9.78 8.45
N THR A 127 15.02 -8.65 9.08
CA THR A 127 15.71 -8.15 10.27
C THR A 127 14.71 -7.48 11.20
N ASP A 128 15.00 -7.42 12.49
CA ASP A 128 14.33 -6.44 13.36
C ASP A 128 14.73 -5.00 12.99
N PHE A 129 13.98 -4.04 13.51
CA PHE A 129 14.19 -2.60 13.32
C PHE A 129 15.50 -2.04 13.91
N HIS A 130 16.31 -2.84 14.60
CA HIS A 130 17.65 -2.51 15.05
C HIS A 130 18.77 -3.16 14.22
N GLY A 131 18.44 -3.99 13.22
CA GLY A 131 19.40 -4.69 12.38
C GLY A 131 19.80 -6.08 12.92
N GLY A 132 19.05 -6.61 13.89
CA GLY A 132 19.23 -7.92 14.50
C GLY A 132 18.43 -9.04 13.82
N PRO A 133 18.31 -10.20 14.47
CA PRO A 133 17.46 -11.29 13.97
C PRO A 133 16.00 -10.85 13.76
N PRO A 134 15.23 -11.53 12.90
CA PRO A 134 13.79 -11.27 12.74
C PRO A 134 13.03 -11.30 14.06
N VAL A 135 11.93 -10.54 14.13
CA VAL A 135 11.03 -10.50 15.28
C VAL A 135 10.48 -11.92 15.53
N VAL A 136 10.42 -12.30 16.80
CA VAL A 136 9.88 -13.60 17.22
C VAL A 136 8.35 -13.49 17.30
N PRO A 137 7.59 -14.45 16.74
CA PRO A 137 6.12 -14.41 16.78
C PRO A 137 5.54 -14.24 18.18
N GLY A 138 4.52 -13.38 18.25
CA GLY A 138 3.73 -13.16 19.45
C GLY A 138 3.06 -14.44 19.94
N THR A 139 2.94 -14.57 21.27
CA THR A 139 2.38 -15.79 21.89
C THR A 139 0.96 -15.62 22.43
N THR A 140 0.53 -14.38 22.66
CA THR A 140 -0.81 -14.04 23.12
C THR A 140 -1.82 -14.12 21.97
N THR A 141 -3.10 -14.29 22.27
CA THR A 141 -4.15 -14.29 21.24
C THR A 141 -4.22 -12.95 20.50
N GLU A 142 -3.97 -11.85 21.21
CA GLU A 142 -3.98 -10.49 20.66
C GLU A 142 -2.84 -10.28 19.67
N PHE A 143 -1.59 -10.60 20.05
CA PHE A 143 -0.46 -10.47 19.13
C PHE A 143 -0.59 -11.38 17.93
N LYS A 144 -1.07 -12.63 18.10
CA LYS A 144 -1.31 -13.51 16.96
C LYS A 144 -2.35 -12.94 15.99
N ALA A 145 -3.41 -12.32 16.49
CA ALA A 145 -4.44 -11.72 15.64
C ALA A 145 -3.88 -10.49 14.89
N ALA A 146 -3.13 -9.64 15.59
CA ALA A 146 -2.49 -8.47 15.02
C ALA A 146 -1.44 -8.85 13.95
N GLU A 147 -0.57 -9.82 14.25
CA GLU A 147 0.44 -10.33 13.31
C GLU A 147 -0.18 -11.03 12.09
N GLU A 148 -1.30 -11.73 12.26
CA GLU A 148 -2.01 -12.35 11.13
C GLU A 148 -2.54 -11.30 10.14
N GLU A 149 -3.02 -10.16 10.62
CA GLU A 149 -3.46 -9.06 9.76
C GLU A 149 -2.27 -8.28 9.17
N ALA A 150 -1.26 -7.97 9.98
CA ALA A 150 -0.05 -7.28 9.53
C ALA A 150 0.78 -8.11 8.54
N ALA A 151 0.67 -9.45 8.58
CA ALA A 151 1.29 -10.30 7.58
C ALA A 151 0.67 -10.15 6.19
N VAL A 152 -0.64 -9.86 6.09
CA VAL A 152 -1.28 -9.56 4.79
C VAL A 152 -0.68 -8.29 4.17
N GLU A 153 -0.48 -7.25 4.97
CA GLU A 153 0.22 -6.01 4.56
C GLU A 153 1.64 -6.34 4.09
N THR A 154 2.39 -7.08 4.91
CA THR A 154 3.78 -7.43 4.60
C THR A 154 3.88 -8.26 3.31
N SER A 155 2.93 -9.17 3.08
CA SER A 155 2.82 -9.99 1.89
C SER A 155 2.47 -9.14 0.65
N LEU A 156 1.55 -8.18 0.79
CA LEU A 156 1.23 -7.19 -0.25
C LEU A 156 2.49 -6.40 -0.64
N ASP A 157 3.22 -5.87 0.33
CA ASP A 157 4.42 -5.08 0.13
C ASP A 157 5.50 -5.85 -0.66
N VAL A 158 5.82 -7.07 -0.25
CA VAL A 158 6.87 -7.87 -0.91
C VAL A 158 6.46 -8.33 -2.31
N ASP A 159 5.17 -8.62 -2.53
CA ASP A 159 4.62 -9.03 -3.82
C ASP A 159 4.63 -7.85 -4.81
N MET A 160 4.20 -6.66 -4.36
CA MET A 160 4.23 -5.44 -5.16
C MET A 160 5.65 -4.98 -5.46
N ALA A 161 6.57 -5.03 -4.49
CA ALA A 161 7.99 -4.77 -4.72
C ALA A 161 8.60 -5.75 -5.74
N SER A 162 8.24 -7.03 -5.64
CA SER A 162 8.66 -8.07 -6.59
C SER A 162 8.14 -7.84 -8.01
N ALA A 163 6.90 -7.36 -8.14
CA ALA A 163 6.30 -7.04 -9.44
C ALA A 163 7.02 -5.86 -10.13
N ALA A 164 7.30 -4.79 -9.39
CA ALA A 164 7.95 -3.59 -9.91
C ALA A 164 9.44 -3.82 -10.21
N CYS A 165 10.17 -4.48 -9.30
CA CYS A 165 11.60 -4.75 -9.44
C CYS A 165 11.97 -6.21 -9.15
N PRO A 166 11.78 -7.12 -10.12
CA PRO A 166 12.07 -8.53 -9.91
C PRO A 166 13.54 -8.84 -9.62
N ASP A 167 14.48 -7.99 -10.04
CA ASP A 167 15.92 -8.19 -9.83
C ASP A 167 16.48 -7.38 -8.64
N CYS A 168 15.63 -6.63 -7.89
CA CYS A 168 16.05 -5.93 -6.69
C CYS A 168 16.21 -6.89 -5.51
N HIS A 169 17.08 -6.51 -4.57
CA HIS A 169 17.10 -7.10 -3.23
C HIS A 169 15.96 -6.52 -2.41
N ILE A 170 15.29 -7.35 -1.63
CA ILE A 170 14.20 -6.97 -0.75
C ILE A 170 14.70 -7.09 0.70
N MET A 171 14.62 -5.99 1.44
CA MET A 171 14.94 -5.94 2.86
C MET A 171 13.67 -5.66 3.65
N VAL A 172 13.21 -6.61 4.45
CA VAL A 172 12.07 -6.44 5.33
C VAL A 172 12.58 -6.12 6.73
N VAL A 173 12.20 -4.95 7.25
CA VAL A 173 12.61 -4.42 8.54
C VAL A 173 11.41 -4.45 9.48
N GLN A 174 11.40 -5.42 10.39
CA GLN A 174 10.29 -5.71 11.30
C GLN A 174 10.35 -4.85 12.56
N THR A 175 9.32 -4.06 12.80
CA THR A 175 9.08 -3.47 14.11
C THR A 175 8.38 -4.49 15.04
N PRO A 176 8.38 -4.26 16.37
CA PRO A 176 7.76 -5.17 17.34
C PRO A 176 6.28 -5.51 17.06
N ASP A 177 5.81 -6.64 17.58
CA ASP A 177 4.41 -7.09 17.48
C ASP A 177 3.41 -6.12 18.12
N ILE A 178 3.83 -5.39 19.16
CA ILE A 178 3.02 -4.36 19.82
C ILE A 178 2.64 -3.21 18.88
N ASP A 179 3.42 -2.91 17.85
CA ASP A 179 3.07 -1.88 16.86
C ASP A 179 1.90 -2.32 15.97
N ALA A 180 1.66 -3.63 15.84
CA ALA A 180 0.53 -4.16 15.08
C ALA A 180 -0.78 -4.09 15.90
N THR A 181 -0.71 -3.69 17.18
CA THR A 181 -1.88 -3.56 18.05
C THR A 181 -2.29 -2.10 18.22
N GLY A 182 -3.50 -1.88 18.75
CA GLY A 182 -3.98 -0.56 19.13
C GLY A 182 -3.51 -0.08 20.52
N GLU A 183 -2.47 -0.70 21.08
CA GLU A 183 -2.01 -0.39 22.45
C GLU A 183 -1.08 0.83 22.52
N LEU A 184 -0.33 1.12 21.46
CA LEU A 184 0.59 2.26 21.41
C LEU A 184 -0.08 3.54 20.93
N LEU A 185 0.45 4.68 21.41
CA LEU A 185 0.10 5.95 20.84
C LEU A 185 0.71 6.07 19.43
N PRO A 186 0.03 6.73 18.47
CA PRO A 186 0.55 6.95 17.12
C PRO A 186 1.99 7.51 17.07
N ALA A 187 2.34 8.41 18.00
CA ALA A 187 3.68 8.98 18.09
C ALA A 187 4.77 8.00 18.55
N GLU A 188 4.41 6.96 19.32
CA GLU A 188 5.33 5.90 19.74
C GLU A 188 5.63 4.99 18.55
N LYS A 189 4.61 4.59 17.80
CA LYS A 189 4.75 3.85 16.54
C LYS A 189 5.60 4.59 15.52
N ALA A 190 5.33 5.87 15.31
CA ALA A 190 6.11 6.73 14.42
C ALA A 190 7.61 6.78 14.80
N ALA A 191 7.93 6.69 16.10
CA ALA A 191 9.31 6.61 16.56
C ALA A 191 9.97 5.27 16.19
N ASP A 192 9.27 4.15 16.32
CA ASP A 192 9.79 2.83 15.94
C ASP A 192 9.95 2.69 14.42
N TYR A 193 8.99 3.19 13.63
CA TYR A 193 9.13 3.29 12.17
C TYR A 193 10.32 4.17 11.76
N ALA A 194 10.59 5.26 12.48
CA ALA A 194 11.75 6.11 12.19
C ALA A 194 13.08 5.40 12.49
N VAL A 195 13.13 4.56 13.54
CA VAL A 195 14.28 3.70 13.84
C VAL A 195 14.45 2.62 12.74
N ALA A 196 13.35 2.01 12.29
CA ALA A 196 13.34 1.04 11.18
C ALA A 196 13.90 1.67 9.89
N TYR A 197 13.45 2.88 9.53
CA TYR A 197 13.97 3.64 8.39
C TYR A 197 15.48 3.88 8.52
N GLN A 198 15.96 4.33 9.67
CA GLN A 198 17.39 4.56 9.91
C GLN A 198 18.21 3.25 9.83
N THR A 199 17.63 2.14 10.26
CA THR A 199 18.22 0.81 10.09
C THR A 199 18.30 0.41 8.62
N ALA A 200 17.23 0.58 7.84
CA ALA A 200 17.23 0.33 6.40
C ALA A 200 18.32 1.14 5.68
N VAL A 201 18.42 2.45 5.97
CA VAL A 201 19.47 3.33 5.43
C VAL A 201 20.86 2.81 5.78
N ARG A 202 21.10 2.47 7.06
CA ARG A 202 22.39 1.95 7.54
C ARG A 202 22.77 0.63 6.87
N LEU A 203 21.79 -0.22 6.57
CA LEU A 203 21.98 -1.52 5.91
C LEU A 203 22.05 -1.41 4.38
N GLY A 204 21.97 -0.19 3.82
CA GLY A 204 22.23 0.06 2.40
C GLY A 204 20.99 0.05 1.51
N ALA A 205 19.82 0.37 2.04
CA ALA A 205 18.63 0.61 1.22
C ALA A 205 18.83 1.76 0.22
N ASN A 206 18.31 1.60 -1.00
CA ASN A 206 18.26 2.64 -2.04
C ASN A 206 16.98 3.47 -1.94
N ALA A 207 15.91 2.89 -1.42
CA ALA A 207 14.67 3.54 -1.04
C ALA A 207 14.02 2.74 0.10
N VAL A 208 13.11 3.37 0.83
CA VAL A 208 12.32 2.73 1.88
C VAL A 208 10.84 2.94 1.57
N SER A 209 10.03 1.90 1.68
CA SER A 209 8.57 1.98 1.69
C SER A 209 8.08 1.87 3.14
N LEU A 210 7.13 2.73 3.50
CA LEU A 210 6.27 2.55 4.67
C LEU A 210 4.82 2.60 4.21
N SER A 211 4.12 1.48 4.33
CA SER A 211 2.73 1.37 3.91
C SER A 211 1.75 1.71 5.05
N ASP A 212 2.23 1.71 6.30
CA ASP A 212 1.45 2.10 7.48
C ASP A 212 1.28 3.64 7.58
N VAL A 213 0.07 4.08 7.96
CA VAL A 213 -0.31 5.48 8.13
C VAL A 213 -0.75 5.77 9.56
N GLU A 214 -0.15 6.79 10.18
CA GLU A 214 -0.51 7.27 11.51
C GLU A 214 -1.18 8.65 11.45
N PHE A 215 -2.31 8.79 12.14
CA PHE A 215 -3.00 10.09 12.25
C PHE A 215 -2.43 10.86 13.43
N LEU A 216 -1.50 11.78 13.14
CA LEU A 216 -0.83 12.59 14.15
C LEU A 216 -1.47 13.99 14.24
N ASP A 217 -0.99 14.81 15.18
CA ASP A 217 -1.33 16.23 15.20
C ASP A 217 -0.19 17.09 14.63
N ALA A 218 -0.47 18.36 14.36
CA ALA A 218 0.49 19.31 13.80
C ALA A 218 1.80 19.44 14.59
N SER A 219 1.81 19.15 15.89
CA SER A 219 2.99 19.33 16.74
C SER A 219 4.06 18.27 16.47
N THR A 220 3.69 17.17 15.80
CA THR A 220 4.57 16.03 15.47
C THR A 220 5.45 16.24 14.24
N ALA A 221 5.11 17.23 13.40
CA ALA A 221 5.91 17.64 12.25
C ALA A 221 7.37 17.95 12.61
N ASP A 222 7.59 18.57 13.78
CA ASP A 222 8.89 18.95 14.30
C ASP A 222 9.50 17.90 15.26
N ALA A 223 8.84 16.76 15.46
CA ALA A 223 9.35 15.70 16.31
C ALA A 223 10.64 15.08 15.74
N ASP A 224 11.46 14.52 16.63
CA ASP A 224 12.75 13.92 16.25
C ASP A 224 12.57 12.73 15.31
N TYR A 225 11.50 11.93 15.47
CA TYR A 225 11.19 10.81 14.57
C TYR A 225 10.84 11.26 13.15
N SER A 226 10.08 12.36 13.00
CA SER A 226 9.76 12.94 11.70
C SER A 226 11.04 13.40 10.99
N LYS A 227 11.93 14.09 11.71
CA LYS A 227 13.24 14.52 11.16
C LYS A 227 14.15 13.33 10.86
N ALA A 228 14.04 12.24 11.61
CA ALA A 228 14.84 11.04 11.41
C ALA A 228 14.49 10.33 10.10
N VAL A 229 13.29 10.47 9.54
CA VAL A 229 13.00 9.88 8.21
C VAL A 229 13.44 10.74 7.02
N ARG A 230 14.32 11.72 7.25
CA ARG A 230 14.89 12.58 6.22
C ARG A 230 16.32 12.17 5.87
N HIS A 231 16.51 11.50 4.73
CA HIS A 231 17.85 11.17 4.23
C HIS A 231 18.08 11.63 2.77
N PRO A 232 19.18 12.35 2.47
CA PRO A 232 19.58 12.58 1.08
C PRO A 232 19.93 11.28 0.36
N GLY A 233 19.23 10.99 -0.74
CA GLY A 233 19.49 9.85 -1.62
C GLY A 233 18.90 8.51 -1.20
N VAL A 234 18.16 8.46 -0.09
CA VAL A 234 17.32 7.31 0.27
C VAL A 234 15.92 7.84 0.58
N PRO A 235 15.06 8.05 -0.43
CA PRO A 235 13.70 8.56 -0.21
C PRO A 235 12.86 7.56 0.60
N LEU A 236 11.98 8.11 1.44
CA LEU A 236 10.86 7.39 2.02
C LEU A 236 9.64 7.55 1.10
N PHE A 237 9.12 6.45 0.58
CA PHE A 237 7.83 6.38 -0.09
C PHE A 237 6.79 5.95 0.95
N ALA A 238 5.71 6.71 1.04
CA ALA A 238 4.69 6.53 2.06
C ALA A 238 3.31 6.46 1.42
N SER A 239 2.52 5.48 1.84
CA SER A 239 1.09 5.42 1.54
C SER A 239 0.42 6.71 1.96
N SER A 240 -0.31 7.36 1.06
CA SER A 240 -0.96 8.64 1.38
C SER A 240 -2.25 8.49 2.20
N GLY A 241 -2.76 7.27 2.31
CA GLY A 241 -3.96 6.91 3.08
C GLY A 241 -5.15 6.54 2.22
N ASP A 242 -6.08 5.78 2.83
CA ASP A 242 -7.18 5.07 2.18
C ASP A 242 -8.53 5.55 2.74
N ILE A 243 -8.82 6.85 2.57
CA ILE A 243 -9.89 7.50 3.32
C ILE A 243 -11.19 7.59 2.49
N SER A 244 -12.10 6.66 2.69
CA SER A 244 -13.46 6.70 2.16
C SER A 244 -14.40 7.62 3.00
N SER A 245 -15.53 8.08 2.43
CA SER A 245 -16.47 9.04 3.07
C SER A 245 -17.72 8.40 3.73
N PRO A 246 -18.59 9.23 4.36
CA PRO A 246 -18.98 9.10 5.77
C PRO A 246 -19.57 7.73 6.17
N GLY A 247 -18.90 7.06 7.10
CA GLY A 247 -19.34 5.78 7.66
C GLY A 247 -18.24 4.72 7.62
N THR A 248 -17.31 4.88 6.68
CA THR A 248 -15.98 4.32 6.77
C THR A 248 -15.11 5.30 7.56
N THR A 249 -14.76 4.85 8.76
CA THR A 249 -13.67 5.39 9.56
C THR A 249 -12.40 5.36 8.71
N ALA A 250 -11.56 6.40 8.76
CA ALA A 250 -10.12 6.17 8.64
C ALA A 250 -9.81 4.93 9.50
N ALA A 251 -9.31 3.86 8.88
CA ALA A 251 -9.38 2.54 9.50
C ALA A 251 -8.73 2.53 10.89
N GLY A 252 -9.38 1.80 11.79
CA GLY A 252 -9.00 1.73 13.19
C GLY A 252 -10.04 2.32 14.12
N SER A 253 -10.37 1.56 15.15
CA SER A 253 -11.46 1.82 16.09
C SER A 253 -11.41 3.21 16.70
N ASP A 254 -12.31 4.11 16.30
CA ASP A 254 -12.52 5.30 17.10
C ASP A 254 -13.96 5.81 17.15
N ALA A 255 -14.37 6.17 18.36
CA ALA A 255 -15.68 6.73 18.69
C ALA A 255 -16.00 8.01 17.89
N ALA A 256 -14.99 8.63 17.27
CA ALA A 256 -15.10 9.81 16.41
C ALA A 256 -16.01 9.60 15.18
N ALA A 257 -15.99 8.43 14.54
CA ALA A 257 -16.87 8.19 13.39
C ALA A 257 -18.33 7.89 13.79
N LYS A 258 -18.54 7.28 14.97
CA LYS A 258 -19.89 7.21 15.57
C LYS A 258 -20.45 8.59 15.95
N ALA A 259 -19.57 9.58 16.13
CA ALA A 259 -19.92 10.94 16.52
C ALA A 259 -20.06 11.93 15.34
N GLY A 260 -19.81 11.50 14.09
CA GLY A 260 -19.86 12.39 12.92
C GLY A 260 -18.75 13.44 12.90
N THR A 261 -17.63 13.19 13.59
CA THR A 261 -16.48 14.09 13.63
C THR A 261 -15.70 13.98 12.32
N VAL A 262 -15.39 15.12 11.71
CA VAL A 262 -14.51 15.19 10.54
C VAL A 262 -13.10 14.84 11.01
N VAL A 263 -12.53 13.74 10.51
CA VAL A 263 -11.11 13.43 10.71
C VAL A 263 -10.32 14.49 9.96
N ASP A 264 -9.42 15.17 10.65
CA ASP A 264 -8.49 16.10 10.02
C ASP A 264 -7.44 15.29 9.25
N THR A 265 -7.65 15.12 7.96
CA THR A 265 -6.75 14.39 7.06
C THR A 265 -5.49 15.21 6.71
N SER A 266 -5.28 16.37 7.36
CA SER A 266 -4.08 17.19 7.19
C SER A 266 -2.82 16.57 7.79
N TYR A 267 -2.92 15.46 8.52
CA TYR A 267 -1.83 14.85 9.29
C TYR A 267 -1.78 13.32 9.12
N THR A 268 -1.46 12.87 7.90
CA THR A 268 -1.22 11.46 7.59
C THR A 268 0.28 11.15 7.61
N TRP A 269 0.80 10.79 8.78
CA TRP A 269 2.21 10.49 8.97
C TRP A 269 2.57 9.14 8.38
N PRO A 270 3.71 9.01 7.66
CA PRO A 270 4.71 10.05 7.36
C PRO A 270 4.47 10.74 6.00
N ALA A 271 3.41 10.40 5.29
CA ALA A 271 3.18 10.87 3.93
C ALA A 271 3.08 12.38 3.88
N GLU A 272 2.55 13.05 4.90
CA GLU A 272 2.49 14.50 5.01
C GLU A 272 3.83 15.20 5.28
N LEU A 273 4.93 14.49 5.49
CA LEU A 273 6.22 15.13 5.70
C LEU A 273 6.76 15.77 4.41
N PRO A 274 7.38 16.97 4.46
CA PRO A 274 7.94 17.62 3.28
C PRO A 274 9.08 16.86 2.59
N TRP A 275 9.63 15.83 3.22
CA TRP A 275 10.72 15.01 2.71
C TRP A 275 10.32 13.54 2.45
N ALA A 276 9.07 13.18 2.71
CA ALA A 276 8.50 11.92 2.25
C ALA A 276 7.93 12.10 0.83
N VAL A 277 7.91 11.03 0.06
CA VAL A 277 7.16 10.92 -1.19
C VAL A 277 5.81 10.31 -0.85
N ALA A 278 4.73 11.09 -0.92
CA ALA A 278 3.38 10.55 -0.79
C ALA A 278 2.97 9.83 -2.07
N VAL A 279 2.53 8.58 -1.92
CA VAL A 279 2.08 7.74 -3.03
C VAL A 279 0.59 7.51 -2.89
N GLY A 280 -0.17 8.11 -3.82
CA GLY A 280 -1.62 7.97 -3.91
C GLY A 280 -2.06 6.80 -4.77
N GLY A 281 -3.37 6.74 -5.01
CA GLY A 281 -4.02 5.56 -5.54
C GLY A 281 -4.80 5.79 -6.83
N THR A 282 -4.74 4.80 -7.72
CA THR A 282 -5.51 4.72 -8.97
C THR A 282 -6.30 3.42 -9.04
N SER A 283 -7.29 3.40 -9.93
CA SER A 283 -7.99 2.19 -10.36
C SER A 283 -7.49 1.76 -11.73
N LEU A 284 -7.05 0.50 -11.87
CA LEU A 284 -6.55 -0.06 -13.12
C LEU A 284 -7.56 -1.04 -13.70
N LYS A 285 -8.17 -0.70 -14.82
CA LYS A 285 -9.11 -1.59 -15.49
C LYS A 285 -8.50 -2.19 -16.76
N PRO A 286 -8.42 -3.52 -16.91
CA PRO A 286 -8.05 -4.12 -18.18
C PRO A 286 -9.11 -3.79 -19.25
N VAL A 287 -8.67 -3.37 -20.44
CA VAL A 287 -9.55 -3.03 -21.57
C VAL A 287 -10.12 -4.28 -22.26
N ASP A 288 -9.40 -5.40 -22.14
CA ASP A 288 -9.76 -6.66 -22.78
C ASP A 288 -9.46 -7.86 -21.86
N ALA A 289 -10.08 -9.01 -22.16
CA ALA A 289 -9.90 -10.24 -21.40
C ALA A 289 -8.47 -10.82 -21.46
N SER A 290 -7.66 -10.42 -22.45
CA SER A 290 -6.25 -10.81 -22.55
C SER A 290 -5.32 -9.95 -21.70
N ARG A 291 -5.86 -8.93 -21.02
CA ARG A 291 -5.14 -8.00 -20.12
C ARG A 291 -3.89 -7.45 -20.79
N THR A 292 -4.03 -6.97 -22.04
CA THR A 292 -2.91 -6.39 -22.80
C THR A 292 -2.84 -4.88 -22.71
N GLN A 293 -3.97 -4.24 -22.44
CA GLN A 293 -4.12 -2.80 -22.28
C GLN A 293 -4.94 -2.48 -21.05
N PHE A 294 -4.66 -1.33 -20.44
CA PHE A 294 -5.29 -0.87 -19.21
C PHE A 294 -5.72 0.59 -19.35
N THR A 295 -6.82 0.93 -18.72
CA THR A 295 -7.20 2.31 -18.42
C THR A 295 -6.95 2.58 -16.96
N GLU A 296 -6.51 3.79 -16.65
CA GLU A 296 -6.25 4.25 -15.29
C GLU A 296 -7.15 5.45 -14.97
N THR A 297 -7.81 5.41 -13.81
CA THR A 297 -8.58 6.53 -13.25
C THR A 297 -8.09 6.83 -11.85
N ALA A 298 -8.36 8.03 -11.33
CA ALA A 298 -8.18 8.28 -9.91
C ALA A 298 -8.97 7.23 -9.10
N TRP A 299 -8.41 6.75 -8.00
CA TRP A 299 -9.19 5.94 -7.05
C TRP A 299 -10.20 6.84 -6.34
N HIS A 300 -11.39 6.31 -6.08
CA HIS A 300 -12.50 7.08 -5.55
C HIS A 300 -12.33 7.47 -4.07
N ASP A 301 -11.41 6.82 -3.37
CA ASP A 301 -11.07 7.15 -1.99
C ASP A 301 -10.07 8.30 -1.91
N LEU A 302 -10.14 9.04 -0.80
CA LEU A 302 -9.29 10.19 -0.61
C LEU A 302 -7.86 9.73 -0.31
N THR A 303 -7.00 9.91 -1.31
CA THR A 303 -5.55 9.66 -1.22
C THR A 303 -4.73 10.96 -1.26
N GLY A 304 -5.39 12.12 -1.39
CA GLY A 304 -4.76 13.44 -1.47
C GLY A 304 -5.19 14.37 -0.33
N GLY A 305 -4.48 15.48 -0.16
CA GLY A 305 -4.87 16.47 0.85
C GLY A 305 -3.89 17.60 1.08
N CYS A 306 -4.24 18.50 2.02
CA CYS A 306 -3.42 19.65 2.37
C CYS A 306 -2.91 19.54 3.80
N ALA A 307 -1.59 19.49 3.99
CA ALA A 307 -1.00 19.55 5.32
C ALA A 307 -0.73 21.01 5.70
N LEU A 308 -1.76 21.69 6.20
CA LEU A 308 -1.84 23.15 6.34
C LEU A 308 -0.87 23.78 7.36
N THR A 309 -0.09 22.98 8.09
CA THR A 309 0.95 23.46 9.01
C THR A 309 2.37 23.17 8.53
N LEU A 310 2.50 22.46 7.41
CA LEU A 310 3.78 22.05 6.86
C LEU A 310 4.16 22.90 5.65
N PRO A 311 5.46 23.17 5.44
CA PRO A 311 5.91 23.83 4.23
C PRO A 311 5.70 22.90 3.02
N PRO A 312 5.69 23.44 1.78
CA PRO A 312 5.65 22.63 0.58
C PRO A 312 6.69 21.52 0.59
N ALA A 313 6.36 20.38 -0.02
CA ALA A 313 7.31 19.28 -0.12
C ALA A 313 8.57 19.69 -0.89
N ALA A 314 9.68 18.99 -0.66
CA ALA A 314 10.96 19.31 -1.29
C ALA A 314 10.81 19.30 -2.82
N GLY A 315 11.00 20.46 -3.44
CA GLY A 315 10.87 20.64 -4.90
C GLY A 315 9.43 20.79 -5.42
N GLN A 316 8.42 20.75 -4.54
CA GLN A 316 7.02 20.96 -4.93
C GLN A 316 6.84 22.36 -5.54
N PRO A 317 6.28 22.48 -6.75
CA PRO A 317 6.09 23.77 -7.40
C PRO A 317 5.20 24.70 -6.58
N ALA A 318 5.49 26.00 -6.59
CA ALA A 318 4.66 27.00 -5.92
C ALA A 318 3.20 26.99 -6.44
N SER A 319 2.99 26.64 -7.72
CA SER A 319 1.66 26.48 -8.30
C SER A 319 0.89 25.28 -7.75
N VAL A 320 1.59 24.22 -7.33
CA VAL A 320 0.99 23.06 -6.65
C VAL A 320 0.65 23.45 -5.21
N ALA A 321 1.63 23.97 -4.46
CA ALA A 321 1.45 24.40 -3.08
C ALA A 321 0.35 25.47 -2.91
N ALA A 322 0.14 26.33 -3.91
CA ALA A 322 -0.92 27.34 -3.91
C ALA A 322 -2.33 26.73 -3.76
N ASN A 323 -2.56 25.49 -4.22
CA ASN A 323 -3.83 24.78 -4.01
C ASN A 323 -4.10 24.46 -2.53
N CYS A 324 -3.05 24.43 -1.71
CA CYS A 324 -3.09 24.28 -0.27
C CYS A 324 -2.65 25.56 0.45
N GLY A 325 -2.87 26.74 -0.14
CA GLY A 325 -2.55 28.02 0.50
C GLY A 325 -1.06 28.29 0.72
N GLY A 326 -0.19 27.61 -0.03
CA GLY A 326 1.27 27.68 0.12
C GLY A 326 1.86 26.60 1.03
N HIS A 327 1.05 25.62 1.43
CA HIS A 327 1.47 24.48 2.24
C HIS A 327 1.67 23.21 1.40
N ARG A 328 2.10 22.13 2.05
CA ARG A 328 2.26 20.84 1.39
C ARG A 328 0.93 20.33 0.84
N ALA A 329 0.93 20.02 -0.45
CA ALA A 329 -0.14 19.31 -1.12
C ALA A 329 0.26 17.85 -1.36
N ALA A 330 -0.55 16.90 -0.91
CA ALA A 330 -0.50 15.50 -1.32
C ALA A 330 -1.58 15.21 -2.38
N THR A 331 -1.41 14.19 -3.21
CA THR A 331 -0.26 13.26 -3.26
C THR A 331 0.87 13.75 -4.19
N ASP A 332 2.05 13.11 -4.18
CA ASP A 332 3.15 13.48 -5.10
C ASP A 332 3.05 12.74 -6.44
N LEU A 333 2.68 11.45 -6.41
CA LEU A 333 2.44 10.58 -7.57
C LEU A 333 1.49 9.45 -7.16
N SER A 334 1.10 8.57 -8.09
CA SER A 334 0.20 7.46 -7.76
C SER A 334 0.52 6.14 -8.48
N ALA A 335 -0.08 5.05 -8.01
CA ALA A 335 -0.15 3.77 -8.71
C ALA A 335 -1.43 3.02 -8.28
N VAL A 336 -1.59 1.76 -8.72
CA VAL A 336 -2.78 0.97 -8.42
C VAL A 336 -3.02 0.82 -6.92
N ALA A 337 -4.24 1.12 -6.50
CA ALA A 337 -4.71 1.01 -5.13
C ALA A 337 -6.13 0.43 -5.04
N ASP A 338 -6.98 0.57 -6.05
CA ASP A 338 -8.40 0.20 -5.91
C ASP A 338 -8.61 -1.33 -5.74
N PRO A 339 -9.15 -1.82 -4.60
CA PRO A 339 -9.44 -3.25 -4.39
C PRO A 339 -10.44 -3.82 -5.39
N ALA A 340 -11.30 -3.01 -6.02
CA ALA A 340 -12.21 -3.44 -7.07
C ALA A 340 -11.49 -3.97 -8.31
N SER A 341 -10.24 -3.54 -8.50
CA SER A 341 -9.32 -3.98 -9.55
C SER A 341 -7.94 -4.33 -8.98
N GLY A 342 -7.91 -4.79 -7.73
CA GLY A 342 -6.70 -4.84 -6.93
C GLY A 342 -5.69 -5.91 -7.36
N PRO A 343 -4.41 -5.78 -6.94
CA PRO A 343 -3.42 -6.83 -7.08
C PRO A 343 -3.84 -8.16 -6.44
N ALA A 344 -3.36 -9.25 -7.03
CA ALA A 344 -3.36 -10.57 -6.39
C ALA A 344 -2.19 -10.65 -5.42
N VAL A 345 -2.47 -11.05 -4.18
CA VAL A 345 -1.47 -11.23 -3.12
C VAL A 345 -1.54 -12.66 -2.62
N TYR A 346 -0.39 -13.23 -2.24
CA TYR A 346 -0.34 -14.57 -1.65
C TYR A 346 0.11 -14.52 -0.19
N ASP A 347 -0.74 -14.97 0.72
CA ASP A 347 -0.45 -15.00 2.16
C ASP A 347 -1.02 -16.26 2.83
N THR A 348 -0.19 -16.95 3.61
CA THR A 348 -0.58 -18.17 4.34
C THR A 348 -0.31 -18.10 5.84
N TYR A 349 0.19 -16.98 6.35
CA TYR A 349 0.53 -16.84 7.76
C TYR A 349 -0.72 -16.59 8.60
N ALA A 350 -1.23 -17.64 9.24
CA ALA A 350 -2.46 -17.59 10.03
C ALA A 350 -2.27 -18.08 11.48
N PRO A 351 -1.43 -17.41 12.30
CA PRO A 351 -1.12 -17.84 13.66
C PRO A 351 -2.31 -17.76 14.65
N SER A 352 -3.32 -16.94 14.35
CA SER A 352 -4.51 -16.75 15.18
C SER A 352 -5.64 -17.68 14.76
N THR A 353 -6.01 -17.66 13.48
CA THR A 353 -7.18 -18.41 12.98
C THR A 353 -6.84 -19.85 12.59
N GLY A 354 -5.57 -20.13 12.28
CA GLY A 354 -5.14 -21.41 11.70
C GLY A 354 -5.69 -21.66 10.28
N LYS A 355 -6.19 -20.62 9.60
CA LYS A 355 -6.81 -20.70 8.27
C LYS A 355 -6.09 -19.77 7.29
N PRO A 356 -5.19 -20.29 6.45
CA PRO A 356 -4.45 -19.46 5.50
C PRO A 356 -5.38 -18.85 4.44
N ASN A 357 -5.06 -17.62 4.02
CA ASN A 357 -5.82 -16.92 2.98
C ASN A 357 -5.52 -17.42 1.56
N ASN A 358 -4.34 -17.99 1.31
CA ASN A 358 -3.83 -18.36 -0.02
C ASN A 358 -3.82 -17.13 -0.94
N TRP A 359 -4.51 -17.18 -2.10
CA TRP A 359 -4.65 -16.04 -2.98
C TRP A 359 -5.83 -15.16 -2.57
N LEU A 360 -5.53 -13.88 -2.33
CA LEU A 360 -6.49 -12.83 -2.04
C LEU A 360 -6.37 -11.68 -3.04
N VAL A 361 -7.40 -10.82 -3.09
CA VAL A 361 -7.36 -9.54 -3.81
C VAL A 361 -7.26 -8.44 -2.78
N SER A 362 -6.20 -7.62 -2.88
CA SER A 362 -5.94 -6.51 -1.98
C SER A 362 -5.78 -5.20 -2.74
N GLY A 363 -5.80 -4.08 -2.04
CA GLY A 363 -5.61 -2.75 -2.57
C GLY A 363 -5.16 -1.79 -1.45
N GLY A 364 -5.63 -0.55 -1.51
CA GLY A 364 -5.11 0.55 -0.72
C GLY A 364 -3.87 1.18 -1.33
N THR A 365 -3.52 2.38 -0.87
CA THR A 365 -2.24 3.04 -1.19
C THR A 365 -1.05 2.23 -0.66
N SER A 366 -1.31 1.33 0.29
CA SER A 366 -0.46 0.20 0.67
C SER A 366 0.02 -0.66 -0.49
N ALA A 367 -0.77 -0.84 -1.55
CA ALA A 367 -0.30 -1.51 -2.76
C ALA A 367 0.62 -0.60 -3.60
N SER A 368 0.32 0.70 -3.64
CA SER A 368 0.98 1.68 -4.50
C SER A 368 2.38 2.04 -4.00
N SER A 369 2.53 2.30 -2.69
CA SER A 369 3.79 2.72 -2.07
C SER A 369 4.97 1.77 -2.32
N PRO A 370 4.91 0.47 -1.97
CA PRO A 370 6.01 -0.48 -2.19
C PRO A 370 6.28 -0.72 -3.67
N PHE A 371 5.23 -0.68 -4.51
CA PHE A 371 5.35 -0.81 -5.96
C PHE A 371 6.19 0.32 -6.55
N VAL A 372 5.84 1.57 -6.23
CA VAL A 372 6.55 2.76 -6.70
C VAL A 372 7.96 2.84 -6.10
N ALA A 373 8.14 2.49 -4.83
CA ALA A 373 9.44 2.50 -4.18
C ALA A 373 10.42 1.53 -4.86
N ALA A 374 9.99 0.29 -5.12
CA ALA A 374 10.78 -0.69 -5.86
C ALA A 374 11.00 -0.25 -7.33
N TRP A 375 10.01 0.37 -7.95
CA TRP A 375 10.14 0.94 -9.29
C TRP A 375 11.20 2.06 -9.33
N TYR A 376 11.21 2.96 -8.35
CA TYR A 376 12.23 3.99 -8.20
C TYR A 376 13.64 3.38 -8.09
N VAL A 377 13.81 2.34 -7.27
CA VAL A 377 15.09 1.63 -7.16
C VAL A 377 15.51 1.06 -8.52
N ARG A 378 14.57 0.51 -9.28
CA ARG A 378 14.81 -0.04 -10.62
C ARG A 378 15.16 1.03 -11.67
N SER A 379 14.50 2.19 -11.64
CA SER A 379 14.66 3.26 -12.65
C SER A 379 15.89 4.14 -12.38
N SER A 380 16.10 4.50 -11.12
CA SER A 380 17.06 5.52 -10.70
C SER A 380 18.31 4.94 -10.03
N GLY A 381 18.24 3.71 -9.50
CA GLY A 381 19.35 3.05 -8.81
C GLY A 381 19.72 3.74 -7.50
N HIS A 382 20.55 4.79 -7.58
CA HIS A 382 20.97 5.59 -6.42
C HIS A 382 21.11 7.07 -6.83
N SER A 383 20.26 7.95 -6.31
CA SER A 383 20.34 9.38 -6.59
C SER A 383 21.03 10.11 -5.43
N THR A 384 22.34 10.32 -5.54
CA THR A 384 23.09 11.05 -4.51
C THR A 384 22.57 12.49 -4.41
N GLY A 385 21.95 12.85 -3.28
CA GLY A 385 21.58 14.23 -2.96
C GLY A 385 20.14 14.64 -3.27
N THR A 386 19.28 13.74 -3.78
CA THR A 386 17.84 14.00 -3.84
C THR A 386 17.23 13.92 -2.43
N VAL A 387 16.43 14.91 -2.05
CA VAL A 387 15.62 14.86 -0.82
C VAL A 387 14.15 14.80 -1.23
N GLY A 388 13.40 13.88 -0.63
CA GLY A 388 11.96 13.71 -0.84
C GLY A 388 11.56 13.69 -2.33
N PRO A 389 10.41 14.30 -2.69
CA PRO A 389 9.86 14.26 -4.05
C PRO A 389 10.57 15.19 -5.04
N SER A 390 11.72 15.78 -4.67
CA SER A 390 12.32 16.86 -5.47
C SER A 390 12.79 16.42 -6.85
N ALA A 391 13.15 15.15 -7.03
CA ALA A 391 13.49 14.62 -8.35
C ALA A 391 12.24 14.39 -9.22
N LEU A 392 11.12 13.98 -8.62
CA LEU A 392 9.83 13.80 -9.30
C LEU A 392 9.39 15.10 -9.98
N TYR A 393 9.39 16.20 -9.22
CA TYR A 393 8.97 17.51 -9.71
C TYR A 393 9.94 18.15 -10.73
N ARG A 394 11.16 17.61 -10.87
CA ARG A 394 12.10 18.00 -11.93
C ARG A 394 12.05 17.08 -13.14
N ALA A 395 11.43 15.91 -13.02
CA ALA A 395 11.37 14.95 -14.10
C ALA A 395 10.48 15.49 -15.25
N PRO A 396 10.78 15.15 -16.51
CA PRO A 396 9.93 15.52 -17.62
C PRO A 396 8.54 14.90 -17.47
N ALA A 397 7.46 15.66 -17.68
CA ALA A 397 6.09 15.14 -17.55
C ALA A 397 5.83 13.87 -18.37
N SER A 398 6.55 13.64 -19.47
CA SER A 398 6.46 12.43 -20.30
C SER A 398 6.91 11.14 -19.61
N VAL A 399 7.53 11.20 -18.43
CA VAL A 399 7.84 9.99 -17.65
C VAL A 399 6.66 9.51 -16.81
N PHE A 400 5.60 10.32 -16.74
CA PHE A 400 4.36 9.99 -16.03
C PHE A 400 3.20 9.84 -17.03
N HIS A 401 2.28 8.94 -16.72
CA HIS A 401 0.95 8.91 -17.28
C HIS A 401 0.05 9.82 -16.43
N ASP A 402 -0.33 10.96 -17.01
CA ASP A 402 -1.24 11.94 -16.40
C ASP A 402 -2.66 11.35 -16.32
N VAL A 403 -3.10 11.02 -15.10
CA VAL A 403 -4.41 10.42 -14.83
C VAL A 403 -5.44 11.54 -14.77
N THR A 404 -6.13 11.77 -15.87
CA THR A 404 -7.07 12.91 -16.00
C THR A 404 -8.53 12.54 -15.79
N THR A 405 -8.82 11.27 -15.56
CA THR A 405 -10.19 10.76 -15.39
C THR A 405 -10.46 10.48 -13.91
N ASP A 406 -11.46 11.18 -13.38
CA ASP A 406 -11.81 11.08 -11.97
C ASP A 406 -12.55 9.76 -11.69
N GLY A 407 -12.17 9.06 -10.61
CA GLY A 407 -12.95 7.94 -10.06
C GLY A 407 -14.19 8.40 -9.31
N GLY A 408 -14.30 9.72 -9.10
CA GLY A 408 -15.34 10.39 -8.37
C GLY A 408 -14.78 10.91 -7.04
N SER A 409 -14.96 12.20 -6.76
CA SER A 409 -14.52 12.78 -5.49
C SER A 409 -15.28 12.20 -4.29
N PRO A 410 -14.58 11.81 -3.21
CA PRO A 410 -15.22 11.37 -2.00
C PRO A 410 -15.93 12.55 -1.33
N ALA A 411 -17.10 12.32 -0.72
CA ALA A 411 -17.90 13.39 -0.11
C ALA A 411 -17.15 14.19 0.99
N ILE A 412 -16.08 13.61 1.56
CA ILE A 412 -15.18 14.24 2.52
C ILE A 412 -14.43 15.44 1.93
N CYS A 413 -14.04 15.40 0.65
CA CYS A 413 -13.42 16.52 -0.05
C CYS A 413 -14.29 17.79 0.01
N GLN A 414 -15.59 17.64 -0.23
CA GLN A 414 -16.55 18.74 -0.16
C GLN A 414 -16.75 19.24 1.27
N ARG A 415 -16.74 18.33 2.26
CA ARG A 415 -16.87 18.69 3.69
C ARG A 415 -15.65 19.45 4.22
N LEU A 416 -14.46 19.14 3.74
CA LEU A 416 -13.21 19.82 4.10
C LEU A 416 -13.04 21.17 3.40
N GLY A 417 -13.91 21.50 2.43
CA GLY A 417 -13.87 22.78 1.71
C GLY A 417 -12.65 22.94 0.81
N TRP A 418 -12.01 21.83 0.43
CA TRP A 418 -10.85 21.83 -0.46
C TRP A 418 -11.24 22.18 -1.90
N GLY A 419 -10.32 22.84 -2.60
CA GLY A 419 -10.52 23.24 -3.99
C GLY A 419 -10.59 22.05 -4.94
N GLU A 420 -11.15 22.27 -6.13
CA GLU A 420 -11.33 21.24 -7.18
C GLU A 420 -10.02 20.50 -7.49
N LYS A 421 -8.90 21.21 -7.60
CA LYS A 421 -7.59 20.61 -7.89
C LYS A 421 -7.03 19.68 -6.82
N ILE A 422 -7.55 19.74 -5.59
CA ILE A 422 -7.20 18.78 -4.53
C ILE A 422 -8.13 17.56 -4.56
N CYS A 423 -9.34 17.72 -5.10
CA CYS A 423 -10.43 16.76 -4.95
C CYS A 423 -10.74 15.96 -6.21
N GLN A 424 -10.30 16.45 -7.38
CA GLN A 424 -10.63 15.90 -8.69
C GLN A 424 -9.37 15.79 -9.51
N SER A 425 -9.24 14.67 -10.20
CA SER A 425 -8.16 14.48 -11.16
C SER A 425 -8.36 15.33 -12.41
N GLY A 426 -7.28 15.76 -13.03
CA GLY A 426 -7.32 16.50 -14.29
C GLY A 426 -5.93 16.96 -14.71
N PRO A 427 -5.78 17.58 -15.89
CA PRO A 427 -4.48 17.76 -16.52
C PRO A 427 -3.40 18.35 -15.60
N GLY A 428 -2.22 17.73 -15.62
CA GLY A 428 -1.05 18.08 -14.81
C GLY A 428 -1.13 17.50 -13.41
N TRP A 429 -0.62 18.25 -12.43
CA TRP A 429 -0.72 17.81 -11.03
C TRP A 429 -2.15 17.97 -10.52
N ASP A 430 -2.63 16.98 -9.79
CA ASP A 430 -3.86 17.01 -9.01
C ASP A 430 -3.72 16.27 -7.67
N GLY A 431 -4.64 16.53 -6.74
CA GLY A 431 -4.61 15.93 -5.41
C GLY A 431 -4.75 14.41 -5.40
N PRO A 432 -5.71 13.81 -6.14
CA PRO A 432 -5.92 12.36 -6.12
C PRO A 432 -4.74 11.55 -6.69
N THR A 433 -4.04 12.07 -7.70
CA THR A 433 -3.02 11.28 -8.43
C THR A 433 -1.65 11.91 -8.51
N GLY A 434 -1.48 13.14 -8.00
CA GLY A 434 -0.20 13.83 -7.99
C GLY A 434 0.24 14.13 -9.42
N LEU A 435 1.48 13.79 -9.76
CA LEU A 435 1.99 13.85 -11.14
C LEU A 435 1.44 12.75 -12.06
N GLY A 436 0.60 11.86 -11.54
CA GLY A 436 0.13 10.64 -12.18
C GLY A 436 1.03 9.44 -11.87
N SER A 437 0.86 8.36 -12.62
CA SER A 437 1.64 7.14 -12.44
C SER A 437 2.93 7.19 -13.25
N PRO A 438 4.07 6.67 -12.77
CA PRO A 438 5.27 6.58 -13.61
C PRO A 438 5.00 5.68 -14.84
N HIS A 439 5.88 5.73 -15.83
CA HIS A 439 5.76 4.89 -17.04
C HIS A 439 7.13 4.46 -17.58
N GLY A 440 7.32 3.15 -17.79
CA GLY A 440 8.59 2.58 -18.22
C GLY A 440 9.71 2.69 -17.17
N LEU A 441 10.93 3.02 -17.56
CA LEU A 441 12.04 3.30 -16.62
C LEU A 441 12.52 4.75 -16.73
N GLY A 442 11.59 5.68 -17.01
CA GLY A 442 11.88 7.10 -16.88
C GLY A 442 12.44 7.37 -15.48
N ARG A 443 13.50 8.17 -15.38
CA ARG A 443 14.04 8.56 -14.08
C ARG A 443 13.14 9.61 -13.45
N PHE A 444 12.70 9.33 -12.25
CA PHE A 444 11.91 10.21 -11.39
C PHE A 444 12.54 10.22 -10.00
#